data_AF-W8P5L2-F1
#
_entry.id   AF-W8P5L2-F1
#
_cell.length_a   1.000
_cell.length_b   1.000
_cell.length_c   1.000
_cell.angle_alpha   90.00
_cell.angle_beta   90.00
_cell.angle_gamma   90.00
#
_symmetry.space_group_name_H-M   'P 1'
#
loop_
_entity.id
_entity.type
_entity.pdbx_description
1 polymer ?
#
loop_
_entity_poly.entity_id
_entity_poly.type
_entity_poly.pdbx_seq_one_letter_code
_entity_poly.pdbx_strand_id
1 'polypeptide(L)'
;MRAVAQEDAAALRRQAEMLRAEAAELRDATEKEREHQRRMQFKAFDYDGSGAVDWQELQLGLKEYWGVDLEESTVKRLISAHDDTNQGVLQFEDFCLRRMERTLREFEREDREKQAAASERERQLQEKEQARAERDAMLSEYLDTLPESNTDTGPLTRLASALCYVLPAVDSLRYALQSGGLVPQLAQFLVEIRDPVRAVDEATFGFAPLLLFITFQGLSNNTDLPKLLRFNLRQSVVLAVFLFFPAVLGFVGTLVSRFAFSVTDQWGDWFPGETPASISEPASLGVFLFVIAAVLYSVTMSLLGEYPRKIPYISAEAERTMAQTRDADLERRLRKQLAEAERLDAEVAERKQKQRDQDTGR
;
A
#
# COMPACT_ATOMS: atom_id res chain seq x y z
N MET A 1 59.52 -6.46 54.71
CA MET A 1 58.66 -6.17 53.54
C MET A 1 57.23 -5.77 53.90
N ARG A 2 56.48 -6.51 54.75
CA ARG A 2 55.11 -6.09 55.15
C ARG A 2 55.04 -4.78 55.96
N ALA A 3 56.03 -4.48 56.80
CA ALA A 3 56.07 -3.25 57.59
C ALA A 3 56.33 -2.00 56.73
N VAL A 4 57.30 -2.05 55.81
CA VAL A 4 57.60 -0.95 54.87
C VAL A 4 56.41 -0.67 53.93
N ALA A 5 55.75 -1.72 53.41
CA ALA A 5 54.53 -1.56 52.62
C ALA A 5 53.34 -1.01 53.42
N GLN A 6 53.29 -1.23 54.75
CA GLN A 6 52.29 -0.64 55.64
C GLN A 6 52.61 0.83 55.96
N GLU A 7 53.88 1.20 56.08
CA GLU A 7 54.32 2.59 56.24
C GLU A 7 54.07 3.41 54.97
N ASP A 8 54.40 2.89 53.79
CA ASP A 8 54.15 3.55 52.51
C ASP A 8 52.65 3.72 52.25
N ALA A 9 51.84 2.71 52.57
CA ALA A 9 50.38 2.80 52.49
C ALA A 9 49.79 3.78 53.51
N ALA A 10 50.38 3.90 54.70
CA ALA A 10 49.97 4.87 55.71
C ALA A 10 50.36 6.31 55.31
N ALA A 11 51.52 6.50 54.70
CA ALA A 11 51.98 7.79 54.17
C ALA A 11 51.08 8.28 53.02
N LEU A 12 50.73 7.39 52.08
CA LEU A 12 49.78 7.68 50.99
C LEU A 12 48.38 8.02 51.49
N ARG A 13 47.89 7.35 52.54
CA ARG A 13 46.59 7.68 53.16
C ARG A 13 46.59 9.07 53.79
N ARG A 14 47.64 9.42 54.51
CA ARG A 14 47.82 10.78 55.08
C ARG A 14 47.87 11.85 54.00
N GLN A 15 48.56 11.59 52.89
CA GLN A 15 48.63 12.51 51.76
C GLN A 15 47.26 12.68 51.08
N ALA A 16 46.51 11.58 50.91
CA ALA A 16 45.14 11.64 50.38
C ALA A 16 44.17 12.38 51.31
N GLU A 17 44.34 12.26 52.64
CA GLU A 17 43.57 13.02 53.63
C GLU A 17 43.89 14.51 53.60
N MET A 18 45.18 14.89 53.51
CA MET A 18 45.59 16.29 53.34
C MET A 18 45.04 16.90 52.05
N LEU A 19 45.15 16.20 50.92
CA LEU A 19 44.61 16.67 49.64
C LEU A 19 43.08 16.80 49.66
N ARG A 20 42.39 15.92 50.40
CA ARG A 20 40.93 16.03 50.60
C ARG A 20 40.56 17.22 51.48
N ALA A 21 41.34 17.50 52.53
CA ALA A 21 41.14 18.65 53.39
C ALA A 21 41.40 19.96 52.63
N GLU A 22 42.52 20.05 51.90
CA GLU A 22 42.85 21.20 51.04
C GLU A 22 41.80 21.40 49.94
N ALA A 23 41.34 20.33 49.30
CA ALA A 23 40.26 20.41 48.32
C ALA A 23 38.92 20.85 48.95
N ALA A 24 38.66 20.51 50.22
CA ALA A 24 37.46 20.96 50.93
C ALA A 24 37.55 22.46 51.27
N GLU A 25 38.68 22.93 51.78
CA GLU A 25 38.91 24.35 52.07
C GLU A 25 38.84 25.22 50.81
N LEU A 26 39.43 24.75 49.70
CA LEU A 26 39.34 25.42 48.40
C LEU A 26 37.89 25.46 47.89
N ARG A 27 37.12 24.37 48.04
CA ARG A 27 35.69 24.35 47.69
C ARG A 27 34.92 25.38 48.49
N ASP A 28 35.08 25.41 49.81
CA ASP A 28 34.39 26.37 50.69
C ASP A 28 34.74 27.83 50.37
N ALA A 29 36.03 28.11 50.09
CA ALA A 29 36.46 29.44 49.67
C ALA A 29 35.83 29.84 48.32
N THR A 30 35.81 28.92 47.34
CA THR A 30 35.18 29.17 46.04
C THR A 30 33.66 29.29 46.14
N GLU A 31 33.00 28.57 47.05
CA GLU A 31 31.56 28.64 47.30
C GLU A 31 31.18 30.03 47.82
N LYS A 32 31.92 30.53 48.82
CA LYS A 32 31.72 31.87 49.40
C LYS A 32 31.94 32.97 48.37
N GLU A 33 33.00 32.86 47.57
CA GLU A 33 33.26 33.81 46.48
C GLU A 33 32.12 33.78 45.45
N ARG A 34 31.61 32.60 45.11
CA ARG A 34 30.48 32.45 44.18
C ARG A 34 29.18 33.01 44.73
N GLU A 35 28.90 32.79 46.02
CA GLU A 35 27.73 33.35 46.69
C GLU A 35 27.82 34.89 46.75
N HIS A 36 29.01 35.42 47.08
CA HIS A 36 29.25 36.85 47.07
C HIS A 36 29.05 37.46 45.68
N GLN A 37 29.62 36.86 44.64
CA GLN A 37 29.42 37.28 43.26
C GLN A 37 27.95 37.22 42.83
N ARG A 38 27.23 36.12 43.17
CA ARG A 38 25.80 35.98 42.90
C ARG A 38 25.00 37.08 43.57
N ARG A 39 25.33 37.42 44.82
CA ARG A 39 24.64 38.46 45.59
C ARG A 39 24.90 39.87 45.06
N MET A 40 26.11 40.13 44.56
CA MET A 40 26.44 41.37 43.88
C MET A 40 25.70 41.47 42.54
N GLN A 41 25.61 40.38 41.78
CA GLN A 41 24.87 40.32 40.52
C GLN A 41 23.36 40.50 40.75
N PHE A 42 22.79 39.82 41.74
CA PHE A 42 21.36 39.96 42.08
C PHE A 42 20.99 41.40 42.41
N LYS A 43 21.81 42.08 43.23
CA LYS A 43 21.62 43.50 43.55
C LYS A 43 21.77 44.45 42.36
N ALA A 44 22.49 44.04 41.31
CA ALA A 44 22.62 44.83 40.09
C ALA A 44 21.41 44.65 39.16
N PHE A 45 20.63 43.58 39.36
CA PHE A 45 19.44 43.26 38.57
C PHE A 45 18.14 43.69 39.27
N ASP A 46 18.09 43.68 40.60
CA ASP A 46 17.00 44.19 41.44
C ASP A 46 17.09 45.73 41.51
N TYR A 47 16.42 46.42 40.58
CA TYR A 47 16.51 47.87 40.43
C TYR A 47 15.63 48.60 41.45
N ASP A 48 14.50 48.01 41.81
CA ASP A 48 13.56 48.59 42.76
C ASP A 48 13.85 48.21 44.23
N GLY A 49 14.74 47.24 44.46
CA GLY A 49 15.16 46.78 45.77
C GLY A 49 14.11 45.91 46.47
N SER A 50 13.18 45.31 45.71
CA SER A 50 12.09 44.48 46.22
C SER A 50 12.58 43.14 46.80
N GLY A 51 13.81 42.74 46.50
CA GLY A 51 14.37 41.46 46.92
C GLY A 51 13.94 40.29 46.03
N ALA A 52 13.31 40.57 44.88
CA ALA A 52 13.01 39.63 43.82
C ALA A 52 13.27 40.32 42.46
N VAL A 53 13.64 39.55 41.44
CA VAL A 53 13.85 40.11 40.08
C VAL A 53 12.65 39.76 39.22
N ASP A 54 11.95 40.78 38.73
CA ASP A 54 10.83 40.60 37.80
C ASP A 54 11.29 40.45 36.32
N TRP A 55 10.33 40.26 35.40
CA TRP A 55 10.65 40.06 33.99
C TRP A 55 11.21 41.31 33.29
N GLN A 56 10.87 42.51 33.75
CA GLN A 56 11.31 43.78 33.17
C GLN A 56 12.73 44.08 33.63
N GLU A 57 12.98 43.90 34.92
CA GLU A 57 14.29 44.01 35.55
C GLU A 57 15.27 42.98 35.00
N LEU A 58 14.82 41.74 34.82
CA LEU A 58 15.63 40.70 34.20
C LEU A 58 15.95 41.05 32.74
N GLN A 59 14.97 41.50 31.95
CA GLN A 59 15.20 41.88 30.56
C GLN A 59 16.24 43.01 30.44
N LEU A 60 16.10 44.05 31.26
CA LEU A 60 17.03 45.18 31.28
C LEU A 60 18.42 44.75 31.75
N GLY A 61 18.51 43.99 32.83
CA GLY A 61 19.77 43.49 33.36
C GLY A 61 20.50 42.55 32.40
N LEU A 62 19.78 41.67 31.69
CA LEU A 62 20.37 40.78 30.68
C LEU A 62 20.88 41.56 29.47
N LYS A 63 20.16 42.62 29.08
CA LYS A 63 20.61 43.53 28.01
C LYS A 63 21.88 44.29 28.39
N GLU A 64 22.00 44.75 29.63
CA GLU A 64 23.22 45.43 30.09
C GLU A 64 24.39 44.47 30.33
N TYR A 65 24.13 43.28 30.85
CA TYR A 65 25.18 42.34 31.26
C TYR A 65 25.70 41.46 30.10
N TRP A 66 24.81 41.01 29.22
CA TRP A 66 25.17 40.18 28.06
C TRP A 66 25.11 40.92 26.72
N GLY A 67 24.55 42.14 26.67
CA GLY A 67 24.38 42.87 25.42
C GLY A 67 23.29 42.28 24.52
N VAL A 68 22.45 41.38 25.05
CA VAL A 68 21.41 40.67 24.29
C VAL A 68 20.04 41.22 24.66
N ASP A 69 19.33 41.76 23.66
CA ASP A 69 17.94 42.17 23.80
C ASP A 69 17.03 40.96 23.58
N LEU A 70 16.47 40.43 24.65
CA LEU A 70 15.60 39.25 24.60
C LEU A 70 14.14 39.68 24.50
N GLU A 71 13.35 38.93 23.73
CA GLU A 71 11.90 39.16 23.67
C GLU A 71 11.23 38.80 25.01
N GLU A 72 10.17 39.52 25.38
CA GLU A 72 9.40 39.29 26.62
C GLU A 72 9.00 37.81 26.78
N SER A 73 8.65 37.14 25.69
CA SER A 73 8.32 35.72 25.62
C SER A 73 9.47 34.83 26.14
N THR A 74 10.70 35.16 25.78
CA THR A 74 11.92 34.40 26.12
C THR A 74 12.34 34.68 27.57
N VAL A 75 12.21 35.93 28.02
CA VAL A 75 12.52 36.32 29.41
C VAL A 75 11.55 35.66 30.38
N LYS A 76 10.24 35.65 30.07
CA LYS A 76 9.24 34.92 30.87
C LYS A 76 9.52 33.43 30.90
N ARG A 77 9.88 32.83 29.76
CA ARG A 77 10.27 31.41 29.66
C ARG A 77 11.51 31.10 30.51
N LEU A 78 12.45 32.04 30.60
CA LEU A 78 13.66 31.93 31.40
C LEU A 78 13.38 32.00 32.91
N ILE A 79 12.48 32.92 33.33
CA ILE A 79 12.00 33.02 34.71
C ILE A 79 11.29 31.73 35.10
N SER A 80 10.32 31.27 34.30
CA SER A 80 9.58 30.03 34.59
C SER A 80 10.47 28.78 34.65
N ALA A 81 11.65 28.78 34.00
CA ALA A 81 12.59 27.67 34.04
C ALA A 81 13.48 27.65 35.30
N HIS A 82 13.53 28.75 36.06
CA HIS A 82 14.39 28.92 37.23
C HIS A 82 13.63 29.26 38.51
N ASP A 83 12.39 29.74 38.41
CA ASP A 83 11.51 30.03 39.53
C ASP A 83 10.95 28.72 40.11
N ASP A 84 11.67 28.15 41.07
CA ASP A 84 11.25 26.93 41.77
C ASP A 84 10.01 27.19 42.66
N THR A 85 9.68 28.46 42.94
CA THR A 85 8.56 28.88 43.79
C THR A 85 7.27 29.19 43.02
N ASN A 86 7.32 29.25 41.68
CA ASN A 86 6.22 29.62 40.78
C ASN A 86 5.53 30.95 41.15
N GLN A 87 6.28 31.92 41.65
CA GLN A 87 5.77 33.25 41.99
C GLN A 87 5.78 34.21 40.80
N GLY A 88 6.40 33.82 39.68
CA GLY A 88 6.56 34.64 38.47
C GLY A 88 7.69 35.67 38.59
N VAL A 89 8.51 35.57 39.64
CA VAL A 89 9.66 36.43 39.95
C VAL A 89 10.81 35.55 40.43
N LEU A 90 12.06 35.99 40.24
CA LEU A 90 13.24 35.24 40.68
C LEU A 90 13.70 35.71 42.06
N GLN A 91 13.67 34.83 43.05
CA GLN A 91 14.28 35.09 44.35
C GLN A 91 15.80 34.91 44.27
N PHE A 92 16.52 35.36 45.31
CA PHE A 92 17.98 35.27 45.36
C PHE A 92 18.48 33.81 45.24
N GLU A 93 17.74 32.88 45.84
CA GLU A 93 18.01 31.45 45.84
C GLU A 93 17.94 30.85 44.43
N ASP A 94 17.04 31.36 43.60
CA ASP A 94 16.75 30.92 42.23
C ASP A 94 17.68 31.59 41.19
N PHE A 95 18.20 32.77 41.52
CA PHE A 95 18.98 33.60 40.59
C PHE A 95 20.40 33.06 40.36
N CYS A 96 20.70 32.65 39.13
CA CYS A 96 22.05 32.23 38.74
C CYS A 96 22.33 32.49 37.26
N LEU A 97 23.04 33.60 36.97
CA LEU A 97 23.36 34.01 35.59
C LEU A 97 24.01 32.88 34.76
N ARG A 98 24.96 32.13 35.33
CA ARG A 98 25.60 31.00 34.61
C ARG A 98 24.63 29.89 34.24
N ARG A 99 23.61 29.63 35.08
CA ARG A 99 22.58 28.62 34.80
C ARG A 99 21.63 29.13 33.72
N MET A 100 21.22 30.40 33.84
CA MET A 100 20.34 31.08 32.89
C MET A 100 20.96 31.18 31.49
N GLU A 101 22.26 31.48 31.39
CA GLU A 101 23.00 31.50 30.13
C GLU A 101 22.95 30.13 29.41
N ARG A 102 23.06 29.04 30.17
CA ARG A 102 22.96 27.68 29.62
C ARG A 102 21.55 27.40 29.11
N THR A 103 20.53 27.73 29.89
CA THR A 103 19.12 27.54 29.51
C THR A 103 18.74 28.35 28.28
N LEU A 104 19.25 29.58 28.14
CA LEU A 104 19.05 30.37 26.91
C LEU A 104 19.65 29.69 25.69
N ARG A 105 20.87 29.16 25.77
CA ARG A 105 21.48 28.40 24.66
C ARG A 105 20.69 27.13 24.32
N GLU A 106 20.10 26.47 25.31
CA GLU A 106 19.23 25.31 25.11
C GLU A 106 17.93 25.71 24.40
N PHE A 107 17.31 26.82 24.80
CA PHE A 107 16.13 27.38 24.14
C PHE A 107 16.40 27.76 22.68
N GLU A 108 17.50 28.45 22.40
CA GLU A 108 17.90 28.76 21.02
C GLU A 108 18.11 27.50 20.18
N ARG A 109 18.74 26.46 20.76
CA ARG A 109 18.93 25.18 20.07
C ARG A 109 17.59 24.51 19.78
N GLU A 110 16.70 24.45 20.76
CA GLU A 110 15.37 23.86 20.62
C GLU A 110 14.54 24.61 19.57
N ASP A 111 14.59 25.94 19.57
CA ASP A 111 13.85 26.76 18.60
C ASP A 111 14.43 26.59 17.18
N ARG A 112 15.76 26.48 17.03
CA ARG A 112 16.39 26.13 15.75
C ARG A 112 16.03 24.72 15.29
N GLU A 113 16.00 23.73 16.18
CA GLU A 113 15.60 22.36 15.88
C GLU A 113 14.13 22.29 15.45
N LYS A 114 13.24 23.01 16.14
CA LYS A 114 11.82 23.12 15.76
C LYS A 114 11.65 23.80 14.41
N GLN A 115 12.37 24.90 14.15
CA GLN A 115 12.33 25.59 12.86
C GLN A 115 12.88 24.71 11.74
N ALA A 116 13.99 24.01 11.96
CA ALA A 116 14.55 23.07 10.99
C ALA A 116 13.55 21.93 10.70
N ALA A 117 12.99 21.30 11.73
CA ALA A 117 11.98 20.25 11.58
C ALA A 117 10.70 20.75 10.89
N ALA A 118 10.26 21.98 11.16
CA ALA A 118 9.12 22.58 10.46
C ALA A 118 9.43 22.77 8.97
N SER A 119 10.59 23.33 8.63
CA SER A 119 11.01 23.54 7.24
C SER A 119 11.18 22.22 6.48
N GLU A 120 11.68 21.17 7.14
CA GLU A 120 11.79 19.84 6.56
C GLU A 120 10.42 19.21 6.31
N ARG A 121 9.48 19.36 7.25
CA ARG A 121 8.09 18.89 7.06
C ARG A 121 7.41 19.61 5.90
N GLU A 122 7.60 20.92 5.77
CA GLU A 122 7.07 21.69 4.63
C GLU A 122 7.65 21.21 3.30
N ARG A 123 8.96 20.97 3.23
CA ARG A 123 9.59 20.39 2.03
C ARG A 123 9.05 19.01 1.70
N GLN A 124 8.91 18.13 2.70
CA GLN A 124 8.33 16.80 2.50
C GLN A 124 6.87 16.85 2.03
N LEU A 125 6.09 17.81 2.51
CA LEU A 125 4.72 18.03 2.04
C LEU A 125 4.71 18.51 0.59
N GLN A 126 5.55 19.49 0.26
CA GLN A 126 5.69 20.00 -1.12
C GLN A 126 6.15 18.91 -2.09
N GLU A 127 7.15 18.10 -1.72
CA GLU A 127 7.62 16.97 -2.52
C GLU A 127 6.52 15.93 -2.75
N LYS A 128 5.71 15.63 -1.72
CA LYS A 128 4.55 14.73 -1.85
C LYS A 128 3.46 15.31 -2.74
N GLU A 129 3.16 16.60 -2.62
CA GLU A 129 2.17 17.28 -3.47
C GLU A 129 2.63 17.34 -4.93
N GLN A 130 3.91 17.62 -5.17
CA GLN A 130 4.52 17.58 -6.50
C GLN A 130 4.46 16.18 -7.10
N ALA A 131 4.89 15.16 -6.35
CA ALA A 131 4.84 13.77 -6.82
C ALA A 131 3.41 13.33 -7.14
N ARG A 132 2.42 13.78 -6.35
CA ARG A 132 1.00 13.52 -6.64
C ARG A 132 0.53 14.22 -7.91
N ALA A 133 0.89 15.49 -8.09
CA ALA A 133 0.56 16.25 -9.29
C ALA A 133 1.20 15.65 -10.56
N GLU A 134 2.46 15.21 -10.47
CA GLU A 134 3.16 14.51 -11.56
C GLU A 134 2.46 13.20 -11.93
N ARG A 135 2.05 12.41 -10.94
CA ARG A 135 1.30 11.17 -11.17
C ARG A 135 -0.07 11.43 -11.80
N ASP A 136 -0.79 12.45 -11.34
CA ASP A 136 -2.08 12.84 -11.91
C ASP A 136 -1.92 13.38 -13.34
N ALA A 137 -0.86 14.14 -13.62
CA ALA A 137 -0.53 14.61 -14.96
C ALA A 137 -0.19 13.44 -15.91
N MET A 138 0.64 12.50 -15.46
CA MET A 138 0.98 11.28 -16.20
C MET A 138 -0.26 10.43 -16.50
N LEU A 139 -1.18 10.32 -15.53
CA LEU A 139 -2.45 9.63 -15.72
C LEU A 139 -3.32 10.34 -16.77
N SER A 140 -3.41 11.67 -16.71
CA SER A 140 -4.17 12.45 -17.70
C SER A 140 -3.57 12.28 -19.10
N GLU A 141 -2.25 12.40 -19.22
CA GLU A 141 -1.53 12.20 -20.49
C GLU A 141 -1.78 10.79 -21.04
N TYR A 142 -1.67 9.75 -20.20
CA TYR A 142 -2.01 8.38 -20.58
C TYR A 142 -3.44 8.25 -21.10
N LEU A 143 -4.42 8.83 -20.40
CA LEU A 143 -5.82 8.79 -20.80
C LEU A 143 -6.05 9.48 -22.15
N ASP A 144 -5.33 10.55 -22.45
CA ASP A 144 -5.44 11.27 -23.72
C ASP A 144 -4.81 10.52 -24.90
N THR A 145 -3.88 9.59 -24.65
CA THR A 145 -3.39 8.69 -25.71
C THR A 145 -4.41 7.62 -26.13
N LEU A 146 -5.44 7.38 -25.33
CA LEU A 146 -6.42 6.33 -25.59
C LEU A 146 -7.55 6.80 -26.51
N PRO A 147 -8.02 5.94 -27.44
CA PRO A 147 -9.18 6.25 -28.26
C PRO A 147 -10.45 6.36 -27.40
N GLU A 148 -11.39 7.21 -27.80
CA GLU A 148 -12.66 7.39 -27.09
C GLU A 148 -13.48 6.10 -27.09
N SER A 149 -14.11 5.80 -25.96
CA SER A 149 -14.94 4.60 -25.87
C SER A 149 -16.28 4.78 -26.56
N ASN A 150 -16.61 3.89 -27.50
CA ASN A 150 -17.98 3.73 -27.97
C ASN A 150 -18.85 3.09 -26.87
N THR A 151 -19.72 3.87 -26.22
CA THR A 151 -20.63 3.41 -25.16
C THR A 151 -22.05 3.11 -25.65
N ASP A 152 -22.24 2.86 -26.94
CA ASP A 152 -23.55 2.50 -27.46
C ASP A 152 -24.10 1.23 -26.78
N THR A 153 -25.33 1.33 -26.29
CA THR A 153 -26.08 0.21 -25.72
C THR A 153 -27.41 0.02 -26.45
N GLY A 154 -27.45 0.29 -27.76
CA GLY A 154 -28.63 0.07 -28.59
C GLY A 154 -29.10 -1.39 -28.62
N PRO A 155 -30.35 -1.66 -29.06
CA PRO A 155 -30.91 -3.02 -29.09
C PRO A 155 -30.07 -4.02 -29.88
N LEU A 156 -29.50 -3.59 -31.01
CA LEU A 156 -28.63 -4.44 -31.83
C LEU A 156 -27.34 -4.82 -31.09
N THR A 157 -26.73 -3.87 -30.38
CA THR A 157 -25.54 -4.10 -29.56
C THR A 157 -25.82 -5.08 -28.44
N ARG A 158 -26.96 -4.96 -27.76
CA ARG A 158 -27.39 -5.87 -26.70
C ARG A 158 -27.63 -7.28 -27.23
N LEU A 159 -28.31 -7.41 -28.36
CA LEU A 159 -28.59 -8.68 -29.01
C LEU A 159 -27.29 -9.35 -29.50
N ALA A 160 -26.42 -8.60 -30.19
CA ALA A 160 -25.12 -9.11 -30.64
C ALA A 160 -24.24 -9.56 -29.45
N SER A 161 -24.26 -8.79 -28.35
CA SER A 161 -23.56 -9.15 -27.11
C SER A 161 -24.09 -10.43 -26.48
N ALA A 162 -25.41 -10.63 -26.46
CA ALA A 162 -26.03 -11.86 -25.99
C ALA A 162 -25.68 -13.06 -26.90
N LEU A 163 -25.67 -12.86 -28.22
CA LEU A 163 -25.34 -13.90 -29.20
C LEU A 163 -23.90 -14.40 -29.08
N CYS A 164 -22.97 -13.61 -28.54
CA CYS A 164 -21.59 -14.03 -28.29
C CYS A 164 -21.50 -15.29 -27.41
N TYR A 165 -22.49 -15.53 -26.55
CA TYR A 165 -22.48 -16.65 -25.60
C TYR A 165 -23.10 -17.94 -26.12
N VAL A 166 -23.69 -17.93 -27.31
CA VAL A 166 -24.23 -19.14 -27.94
C VAL A 166 -23.15 -20.22 -28.05
N LEU A 167 -21.92 -19.81 -28.35
CA LEU A 167 -20.82 -20.74 -28.61
C LEU A 167 -20.31 -21.43 -27.34
N PRO A 168 -19.93 -20.72 -26.26
CA PRO A 168 -19.65 -21.37 -24.98
C PRO A 168 -20.81 -22.21 -24.47
N ALA A 169 -22.06 -21.80 -24.71
CA ALA A 169 -23.22 -22.59 -24.32
C ALA A 169 -23.25 -23.93 -25.06
N VAL A 170 -23.08 -23.91 -26.39
CA VAL A 170 -23.03 -25.11 -27.23
C VAL A 170 -21.83 -25.98 -26.87
N ASP A 171 -20.65 -25.39 -26.67
CA ASP A 171 -19.46 -26.12 -26.25
C ASP A 171 -19.62 -26.78 -24.88
N SER A 172 -20.40 -26.17 -23.97
CA SER A 172 -20.67 -26.77 -22.66
C SER A 172 -21.56 -28.02 -22.75
N LEU A 173 -22.37 -28.18 -23.80
CA LEU A 173 -23.27 -29.32 -23.99
C LEU A 173 -22.53 -30.65 -24.05
N ARG A 174 -21.27 -30.66 -24.52
CA ARG A 174 -20.43 -31.86 -24.55
C ARG A 174 -20.23 -32.46 -23.17
N TYR A 175 -20.06 -31.59 -22.16
CA TYR A 175 -19.89 -32.01 -20.77
C TYR A 175 -21.21 -32.52 -20.17
N ALA A 176 -22.33 -31.91 -20.58
CA ALA A 176 -23.66 -32.36 -20.20
C ALA A 176 -23.96 -33.78 -20.71
N LEU A 177 -23.67 -34.04 -21.99
CA LEU A 177 -23.88 -35.35 -22.63
C LEU A 177 -22.97 -36.44 -22.04
N GLN A 178 -21.75 -36.12 -21.61
CA GLN A 178 -20.83 -37.06 -20.97
C GLN A 178 -21.30 -37.49 -19.58
N SER A 179 -21.98 -36.62 -18.84
CA SER A 179 -22.39 -36.89 -17.45
C SER A 179 -23.55 -37.88 -17.29
N GLY A 180 -24.23 -38.29 -18.37
CA GLY A 180 -25.35 -39.26 -18.33
C GLY A 180 -26.61 -38.86 -17.53
N GLY A 181 -26.57 -37.76 -16.77
CA GLY A 181 -27.59 -37.36 -15.79
C GLY A 181 -28.62 -36.34 -16.28
N LEU A 182 -28.72 -36.07 -17.58
CA LEU A 182 -29.73 -35.15 -18.10
C LEU A 182 -31.12 -35.79 -18.14
N VAL A 183 -32.15 -34.99 -17.91
CA VAL A 183 -33.55 -35.42 -18.07
C VAL A 183 -33.76 -35.84 -19.54
N PRO A 184 -34.43 -36.98 -19.85
CA PRO A 184 -34.50 -37.54 -21.21
C PRO A 184 -34.94 -36.55 -22.31
N GLN A 185 -35.83 -35.61 -21.99
CA GLN A 185 -36.28 -34.58 -22.94
C GLN A 185 -35.16 -33.61 -23.34
N LEU A 186 -34.29 -33.25 -22.39
CA LEU A 186 -33.15 -32.40 -22.67
C LEU A 186 -32.12 -33.16 -23.52
N ALA A 187 -31.88 -34.44 -23.21
CA ALA A 187 -30.97 -35.28 -23.99
C ALA A 187 -31.39 -35.39 -25.48
N GLN A 188 -32.69 -35.54 -25.77
CA GLN A 188 -33.20 -35.56 -27.15
C GLN A 188 -32.96 -34.24 -27.88
N PHE A 189 -33.27 -33.11 -27.23
CA PHE A 189 -33.01 -31.78 -27.80
C PHE A 189 -31.52 -31.53 -28.08
N LEU A 190 -30.63 -32.00 -27.19
CA LEU A 190 -29.19 -31.86 -27.38
C LEU A 190 -28.65 -32.71 -28.54
N VAL A 191 -29.24 -33.88 -28.78
CA VAL A 191 -28.89 -34.72 -29.95
C VAL A 191 -29.23 -33.99 -31.25
N GLU A 192 -30.36 -33.29 -31.33
CA GLU A 192 -30.74 -32.50 -32.51
C GLU A 192 -29.79 -31.34 -32.80
N ILE A 193 -29.20 -30.73 -31.75
CA ILE A 193 -28.20 -29.65 -31.89
C ILE A 193 -26.80 -30.21 -32.23
N ARG A 194 -26.48 -31.41 -31.74
CA ARG A 194 -25.16 -32.04 -31.90
C ARG A 194 -24.80 -32.23 -33.36
N ASP A 195 -25.72 -32.74 -34.18
CA ASP A 195 -25.40 -33.13 -35.55
C ASP A 195 -25.07 -31.91 -36.45
N PRO A 196 -25.80 -30.78 -36.38
CA PRO A 196 -25.40 -29.52 -37.02
C PRO A 196 -24.04 -28.99 -36.55
N VAL A 197 -23.77 -29.04 -35.24
CA VAL A 197 -22.49 -28.56 -34.68
C VAL A 197 -21.33 -29.40 -35.20
N ARG A 198 -21.50 -30.72 -35.22
CA ARG A 198 -20.52 -31.66 -35.79
C ARG A 198 -20.31 -31.43 -37.28
N ALA A 199 -21.37 -31.14 -38.04
CA ALA A 199 -21.26 -30.84 -39.46
C ALA A 199 -20.45 -29.55 -39.71
N VAL A 200 -20.61 -28.52 -38.88
CA VAL A 200 -19.81 -27.28 -38.96
C VAL A 200 -18.34 -27.56 -38.61
N ASP A 201 -18.09 -28.34 -37.56
CA ASP A 201 -16.74 -28.72 -37.17
C ASP A 201 -16.04 -29.54 -38.26
N GLU A 202 -16.72 -30.53 -38.82
CA GLU A 202 -16.23 -31.33 -39.96
C GLU A 202 -15.98 -30.46 -41.20
N ALA A 203 -16.89 -29.54 -41.54
CA ALA A 203 -16.74 -28.63 -42.68
C ALA A 203 -15.56 -27.66 -42.53
N THR A 204 -15.12 -27.40 -41.29
CA THR A 204 -13.96 -26.55 -40.98
C THR A 204 -12.73 -27.36 -40.60
N PHE A 205 -12.74 -28.68 -40.82
CA PHE A 205 -11.65 -29.60 -40.45
C PHE A 205 -11.26 -29.54 -38.96
N GLY A 206 -12.23 -29.27 -38.07
CA GLY A 206 -12.00 -29.12 -36.63
C GLY A 206 -11.48 -27.75 -36.21
N PHE A 207 -11.34 -26.80 -37.14
CA PHE A 207 -10.80 -25.46 -36.86
C PHE A 207 -11.88 -24.41 -36.58
N ALA A 208 -13.18 -24.74 -36.62
CA ALA A 208 -14.25 -23.78 -36.33
C ALA A 208 -14.04 -23.02 -35.00
N PRO A 209 -13.73 -23.68 -33.87
CA PRO A 209 -13.47 -22.98 -32.61
C PRO A 209 -12.26 -22.04 -32.67
N LEU A 210 -11.21 -22.43 -33.40
CA LEU A 210 -10.00 -21.62 -33.57
C LEU A 210 -10.27 -20.39 -34.45
N LEU A 211 -10.96 -20.58 -35.58
CA LEU A 211 -11.35 -19.47 -36.46
C LEU A 211 -12.21 -18.47 -35.71
N LEU A 212 -13.16 -18.97 -34.92
CA LEU A 212 -14.02 -18.12 -34.11
C LEU A 212 -13.27 -17.41 -32.98
N PHE A 213 -12.33 -18.09 -32.33
CA PHE A 213 -11.43 -17.47 -31.37
C PHE A 213 -10.68 -16.29 -32.02
N ILE A 214 -10.10 -16.50 -33.20
CA ILE A 214 -9.36 -15.46 -33.94
C ILE A 214 -10.29 -14.31 -34.33
N THR A 215 -11.49 -14.60 -34.83
CA THR A 215 -12.43 -13.53 -35.22
C THR A 215 -12.88 -12.74 -34.00
N PHE A 216 -13.28 -13.37 -32.91
CA PHE A 216 -13.71 -12.68 -31.69
C PHE A 216 -12.57 -11.87 -31.07
N GLN A 217 -11.34 -12.39 -31.10
CA GLN A 217 -10.14 -11.68 -30.68
C GLN A 217 -9.90 -10.42 -31.53
N GLY A 218 -10.02 -10.54 -32.85
CA GLY A 218 -9.88 -9.41 -33.78
C GLY A 218 -10.96 -8.35 -33.58
N LEU A 219 -12.23 -8.74 -33.56
CA LEU A 219 -13.36 -7.82 -33.39
C LEU A 219 -13.31 -7.10 -32.04
N SER A 220 -13.00 -7.81 -30.96
CA SER A 220 -12.94 -7.18 -29.63
C SER A 220 -11.81 -6.17 -29.45
N ASN A 221 -10.78 -6.21 -30.29
CA ASN A 221 -9.72 -5.20 -30.33
C ASN A 221 -10.08 -3.97 -31.18
N ASN A 222 -11.12 -4.04 -32.02
CA ASN A 222 -11.56 -2.91 -32.82
C ASN A 222 -12.30 -1.89 -31.95
N THR A 223 -11.68 -0.76 -31.62
CA THR A 223 -12.22 0.25 -30.71
C THR A 223 -13.49 0.95 -31.20
N ASP A 224 -13.79 0.87 -32.50
CA ASP A 224 -15.00 1.43 -33.10
C ASP A 224 -16.26 0.66 -32.66
N LEU A 225 -16.11 -0.62 -32.30
CA LEU A 225 -17.22 -1.42 -31.82
C LEU A 225 -17.65 -0.99 -30.40
N PRO A 226 -18.95 -1.08 -30.08
CA PRO A 226 -19.44 -0.77 -28.76
C PRO A 226 -18.70 -1.56 -27.67
N LYS A 227 -18.33 -0.88 -26.60
CA LYS A 227 -17.57 -1.47 -25.48
C LYS A 227 -18.29 -2.68 -24.88
N LEU A 228 -19.62 -2.65 -24.80
CA LEU A 228 -20.43 -3.79 -24.36
C LEU A 228 -20.20 -5.03 -25.23
N LEU A 229 -20.22 -4.87 -26.55
CA LEU A 229 -19.98 -5.96 -27.49
C LEU A 229 -18.56 -6.50 -27.37
N ARG A 230 -17.57 -5.61 -27.32
CA ARG A 230 -16.14 -5.99 -27.18
C ARG A 230 -15.89 -6.78 -25.90
N PHE A 231 -16.49 -6.34 -24.80
CA PHE A 231 -16.42 -7.04 -23.51
C PHE A 231 -17.02 -8.44 -23.61
N ASN A 232 -18.22 -8.59 -24.18
CA ASN A 232 -18.89 -9.88 -24.31
C ASN A 232 -18.18 -10.82 -25.29
N LEU A 233 -17.56 -10.30 -26.35
CA LEU A 233 -16.68 -11.07 -27.24
C LEU A 233 -15.48 -11.63 -26.48
N ARG A 234 -14.79 -10.80 -25.67
CA ARG A 234 -13.65 -11.23 -24.84
C ARG A 234 -14.06 -12.26 -23.81
N GLN A 235 -15.17 -12.01 -23.11
CA GLN A 235 -15.66 -12.92 -22.08
C GLN A 235 -16.06 -14.27 -22.66
N SER A 236 -16.70 -14.29 -23.83
CA SER A 236 -17.01 -15.53 -24.56
C SER A 236 -15.74 -16.30 -24.93
N VAL A 237 -14.70 -15.62 -25.43
CA VAL A 237 -13.40 -16.23 -25.73
C VAL A 237 -12.75 -16.83 -24.48
N VAL A 238 -12.70 -16.10 -23.36
CA VAL A 238 -12.13 -16.60 -22.10
C VAL A 238 -12.92 -17.81 -21.59
N LEU A 239 -14.26 -17.79 -21.70
CA LEU A 239 -15.12 -18.90 -21.31
C LEU A 239 -14.91 -20.13 -22.21
N ALA A 240 -14.69 -19.93 -23.51
CA ALA A 240 -14.34 -21.02 -24.45
C ALA A 240 -12.96 -21.64 -24.12
N VAL A 241 -11.97 -20.81 -23.79
CA VAL A 241 -10.65 -21.28 -23.32
C VAL A 241 -10.77 -22.03 -22.00
N PHE A 242 -11.60 -21.54 -21.07
CA PHE A 242 -11.88 -22.25 -19.82
C PHE A 242 -12.47 -23.64 -20.06
N LEU A 243 -13.41 -23.75 -21.00
CA LEU A 243 -13.98 -25.03 -21.41
C LEU A 243 -12.96 -25.97 -22.07
N PHE A 244 -11.84 -25.47 -22.58
CA PHE A 244 -10.77 -26.30 -23.15
C PHE A 244 -9.87 -26.91 -22.06
N PHE A 245 -9.73 -26.27 -20.90
CA PHE A 245 -8.79 -26.66 -19.86
C PHE A 245 -8.98 -28.10 -19.29
N PRO A 246 -10.20 -28.57 -18.98
CA PRO A 246 -10.41 -29.95 -18.54
C PRO A 246 -9.98 -30.98 -19.58
N ALA A 247 -10.22 -30.70 -20.87
CA ALA A 247 -9.83 -31.59 -21.96
C ALA A 247 -8.31 -31.68 -22.11
N VAL A 248 -7.59 -30.55 -21.97
CA VAL A 248 -6.11 -30.52 -21.99
C VAL A 248 -5.50 -31.29 -20.83
N LEU A 249 -6.03 -31.14 -19.62
CA LEU A 249 -5.54 -31.87 -18.46
C LEU A 249 -5.72 -33.39 -18.62
N GLY A 250 -6.87 -33.84 -19.14
CA GLY A 250 -7.09 -35.24 -19.47
C GLY A 250 -6.09 -35.77 -20.50
N PHE A 251 -5.82 -34.98 -21.55
CA PHE A 251 -4.85 -35.32 -22.58
C PHE A 251 -3.40 -35.43 -22.04
N VAL A 252 -2.95 -34.45 -21.24
CA VAL A 252 -1.60 -34.46 -20.64
C VAL A 252 -1.47 -35.62 -19.65
N GLY A 253 -2.48 -35.86 -18.82
CA GLY A 253 -2.50 -37.00 -17.90
C GLY A 253 -2.36 -38.33 -18.63
N THR A 254 -3.00 -38.46 -19.79
CA THR A 254 -2.87 -39.62 -20.69
C THR A 254 -1.48 -39.74 -21.30
N LEU A 255 -0.89 -38.64 -21.76
CA LEU A 255 0.48 -38.68 -22.30
C LEU A 255 1.48 -39.11 -21.23
N VAL A 256 1.36 -38.57 -20.02
CA VAL A 256 2.21 -38.96 -18.89
C VAL A 256 1.99 -40.42 -18.52
N SER A 257 0.75 -40.91 -18.46
CA SER A 257 0.48 -42.32 -18.15
C SER A 257 1.05 -43.26 -19.22
N ARG A 258 0.93 -42.90 -20.50
CA ARG A 258 1.51 -43.65 -21.62
C ARG A 258 3.05 -43.66 -21.61
N PHE A 259 3.69 -42.55 -21.29
CA PHE A 259 5.15 -42.46 -21.21
C PHE A 259 5.74 -43.07 -19.94
N ALA A 260 5.05 -42.97 -18.80
CA ALA A 260 5.58 -43.40 -17.50
C ALA A 260 5.22 -44.86 -17.13
N PHE A 261 4.09 -45.40 -17.61
CA PHE A 261 3.56 -46.67 -17.10
C PHE A 261 3.25 -47.73 -18.16
N SER A 262 3.44 -47.46 -19.46
CA SER A 262 3.21 -48.43 -20.55
C SER A 262 1.85 -49.16 -20.49
N VAL A 263 0.82 -48.51 -19.96
CA VAL A 263 -0.52 -49.09 -19.89
C VAL A 263 -1.17 -48.98 -21.27
N THR A 264 -1.37 -50.11 -21.93
CA THR A 264 -2.11 -50.24 -23.20
C THR A 264 -3.54 -50.69 -22.92
N ASP A 265 -4.50 -49.79 -23.04
CA ASP A 265 -5.90 -50.19 -23.19
C ASP A 265 -6.27 -50.23 -24.67
N GLN A 266 -6.93 -51.32 -25.05
CA GLN A 266 -7.33 -51.65 -26.42
C GLN A 266 -8.62 -50.92 -26.82
N TRP A 267 -8.68 -50.58 -28.11
CA TRP A 267 -9.83 -50.13 -28.90
C TRP A 267 -10.04 -48.62 -29.04
N GLY A 268 -10.10 -48.20 -30.30
CA GLY A 268 -10.13 -46.83 -30.74
C GLY A 268 -11.50 -46.20 -30.65
N ASP A 269 -11.54 -45.07 -29.97
CA ASP A 269 -12.26 -43.86 -30.33
C ASP A 269 -11.32 -42.68 -30.00
N TRP A 270 -11.50 -41.53 -30.65
CA TRP A 270 -10.49 -40.49 -30.88
C TRP A 270 -9.81 -39.84 -29.63
N PHE A 271 -10.11 -40.27 -28.39
CA PHE A 271 -9.44 -39.84 -27.13
C PHE A 271 -9.47 -40.95 -26.04
N PRO A 272 -8.34 -41.55 -25.63
CA PRO A 272 -8.34 -42.60 -24.59
C PRO A 272 -7.75 -42.11 -23.26
N GLY A 273 -8.49 -42.29 -22.17
CA GLY A 273 -8.05 -42.02 -20.79
C GLY A 273 -9.23 -41.67 -19.90
N GLU A 274 -10.14 -42.62 -19.66
CA GLU A 274 -11.23 -42.41 -18.71
C GLU A 274 -10.63 -42.26 -17.31
N THR A 275 -10.64 -41.04 -16.77
CA THR A 275 -10.63 -40.88 -15.32
C THR A 275 -11.78 -41.73 -14.75
N PRO A 276 -11.64 -42.37 -13.57
CA PRO A 276 -12.72 -43.15 -12.99
C PRO A 276 -14.05 -42.40 -13.07
N ALA A 277 -15.12 -43.06 -13.51
CA ALA A 277 -16.44 -42.44 -13.71
C ALA A 277 -16.92 -41.66 -12.48
N SER A 278 -16.52 -42.10 -11.28
CA SER A 278 -16.76 -41.42 -10.01
C SER A 278 -16.17 -40.01 -9.89
N ILE A 279 -15.20 -39.65 -10.74
CA ILE A 279 -14.52 -38.35 -10.76
C ILE A 279 -14.91 -37.54 -12.01
N SER A 280 -14.97 -38.17 -13.19
CA SER A 280 -15.31 -37.47 -14.45
C SER A 280 -16.76 -37.00 -14.52
N GLU A 281 -17.71 -37.81 -14.09
CA GLU A 281 -19.14 -37.48 -14.16
C GLU A 281 -19.52 -36.26 -13.30
N PRO A 282 -19.18 -36.19 -12.00
CA PRO A 282 -19.50 -35.00 -11.20
C PRO A 282 -18.72 -33.76 -11.65
N ALA A 283 -17.48 -33.93 -12.13
CA ALA A 283 -16.67 -32.82 -12.61
C ALA A 283 -17.22 -32.22 -13.91
N SER A 284 -17.61 -33.04 -14.88
CA SER A 284 -18.22 -32.61 -16.15
C SER A 284 -19.58 -31.93 -15.91
N LEU A 285 -20.42 -32.48 -15.03
CA LEU A 285 -21.66 -31.84 -14.63
C LEU A 285 -21.41 -30.48 -13.95
N GLY A 286 -20.42 -30.38 -13.06
CA GLY A 286 -20.04 -29.13 -12.41
C GLY A 286 -19.59 -28.05 -13.40
N VAL A 287 -18.75 -28.41 -14.38
CA VAL A 287 -18.32 -27.51 -15.46
C VAL A 287 -19.52 -27.05 -16.29
N PHE A 288 -20.41 -27.97 -16.67
CA PHE A 288 -21.61 -27.64 -17.43
C PHE A 288 -22.52 -26.66 -16.69
N LEU A 289 -22.85 -26.94 -15.43
CA LEU A 289 -23.72 -26.07 -14.62
C LEU A 289 -23.10 -24.69 -14.41
N PHE A 290 -21.79 -24.64 -14.15
CA PHE A 290 -21.07 -23.38 -14.02
C PHE A 290 -21.15 -22.55 -15.30
N VAL A 291 -20.87 -23.14 -16.46
CA VAL A 291 -20.88 -22.41 -17.73
C VAL A 291 -22.29 -21.98 -18.13
N ILE A 292 -23.32 -22.80 -17.96
CA ILE A 292 -24.70 -22.38 -18.23
C ILE A 292 -25.13 -21.24 -17.31
N ALA A 293 -24.80 -21.30 -16.02
CA ALA A 293 -25.08 -20.19 -15.10
C ALA A 293 -24.35 -18.90 -15.52
N ALA A 294 -23.08 -19.01 -15.92
CA ALA A 294 -22.27 -17.91 -16.44
C ALA A 294 -22.86 -17.32 -17.73
N VAL A 295 -23.27 -18.15 -18.69
CA VAL A 295 -23.91 -17.75 -19.94
C VAL A 295 -25.24 -17.06 -19.65
N LEU A 296 -26.11 -17.65 -18.82
CA LEU A 296 -27.42 -17.09 -18.50
C LEU A 296 -27.27 -15.71 -17.87
N TYR A 297 -26.40 -15.60 -16.86
CA TYR A 297 -26.06 -14.32 -16.24
C TYR A 297 -25.57 -13.30 -17.28
N SER A 298 -24.66 -13.71 -18.16
CA SER A 298 -24.06 -12.81 -19.15
C SER A 298 -25.04 -12.32 -20.20
N VAL A 299 -25.91 -13.21 -20.69
CA VAL A 299 -26.99 -12.88 -21.63
C VAL A 299 -27.97 -11.92 -20.97
N THR A 300 -28.43 -12.20 -19.73
CA THR A 300 -29.36 -11.31 -19.02
C THR A 300 -28.76 -9.92 -18.83
N MET A 301 -27.53 -9.81 -18.35
CA MET A 301 -26.86 -8.52 -18.16
C MET A 301 -26.68 -7.77 -19.50
N SER A 302 -26.26 -8.48 -20.55
CA SER A 302 -26.09 -7.90 -21.89
C SER A 302 -27.40 -7.34 -22.46
N LEU A 303 -28.52 -8.03 -22.24
CA LEU A 303 -29.85 -7.58 -22.65
C LEU A 303 -30.37 -6.39 -21.83
N LEU A 304 -29.94 -6.27 -20.58
CA LEU A 304 -30.18 -5.07 -19.75
C LEU A 304 -29.28 -3.88 -20.15
N GLY A 305 -28.25 -4.12 -20.97
CA GLY A 305 -27.24 -3.12 -21.33
C GLY A 305 -26.15 -2.95 -20.27
N GLU A 306 -26.07 -3.87 -19.31
CA GLU A 306 -25.05 -3.89 -18.26
C GLU A 306 -23.90 -4.84 -18.60
N TYR A 307 -22.73 -4.57 -18.03
CA TYR A 307 -21.54 -5.41 -18.20
C TYR A 307 -21.58 -6.61 -17.23
N PRO A 308 -21.50 -7.86 -17.72
CA PRO A 308 -21.47 -9.03 -16.84
C PRO A 308 -20.11 -9.19 -16.15
N ARG A 309 -19.84 -8.38 -15.12
CA ARG A 309 -18.52 -8.29 -14.43
C ARG A 309 -18.33 -9.27 -13.26
N LYS A 310 -19.38 -10.02 -12.87
CA LYS A 310 -19.39 -10.80 -11.62
C LYS A 310 -18.95 -12.26 -11.76
N ILE A 311 -18.44 -12.68 -12.92
CA ILE A 311 -17.94 -14.05 -13.10
C ILE A 311 -16.50 -14.12 -12.58
N PRO A 312 -16.21 -14.91 -11.53
CA PRO A 312 -14.87 -14.98 -10.93
C PRO A 312 -13.81 -15.34 -11.97
N TYR A 313 -12.68 -14.64 -11.94
CA TYR A 313 -11.55 -14.73 -12.87
C TYR A 313 -11.87 -14.38 -14.33
N ILE A 314 -12.95 -14.91 -14.91
CA ILE A 314 -13.33 -14.80 -16.32
C ILE A 314 -13.62 -13.34 -16.70
N SER A 315 -14.49 -12.66 -15.96
CA SER A 315 -14.86 -11.27 -16.29
C SER A 315 -13.69 -10.31 -16.12
N ALA A 316 -12.84 -10.54 -15.10
CA ALA A 316 -11.67 -9.71 -14.84
C ALA A 316 -10.63 -9.89 -15.95
N GLU A 317 -10.42 -11.12 -16.42
CA GLU A 317 -9.47 -11.42 -17.49
C GLU A 317 -9.95 -10.89 -18.85
N ALA A 318 -11.25 -11.01 -19.13
CA ALA A 318 -11.86 -10.43 -20.32
C ALA A 318 -11.63 -8.91 -20.40
N GLU A 319 -11.74 -8.22 -19.26
CA GLU A 319 -11.53 -6.78 -19.20
C GLU A 319 -10.06 -6.36 -19.31
N ARG A 320 -9.14 -7.14 -18.69
CA ARG A 320 -7.70 -6.88 -18.74
C ARG A 320 -7.11 -7.03 -20.13
N THR A 321 -7.61 -8.01 -20.90
CA THR A 321 -7.10 -8.34 -22.22
C THR A 321 -7.74 -7.54 -23.35
N MET A 322 -8.82 -6.80 -23.06
CA MET A 322 -9.48 -5.94 -24.04
C MET A 322 -8.66 -4.67 -24.28
N ALA A 323 -8.65 -4.19 -25.53
CA ALA A 323 -8.07 -2.90 -25.87
C ALA A 323 -8.72 -1.78 -25.03
N GLN A 324 -7.89 -1.06 -24.27
CA GLN A 324 -8.35 0.02 -23.40
C GLN A 324 -8.83 1.21 -24.24
N THR A 325 -9.91 1.83 -23.81
CA THR A 325 -10.47 3.04 -24.40
C THR A 325 -10.72 4.04 -23.29
N ARG A 326 -10.59 5.34 -23.60
CA ARG A 326 -10.85 6.41 -22.64
C ARG A 326 -12.32 6.38 -22.23
N ASP A 327 -12.59 6.01 -20.99
CA ASP A 327 -13.92 6.02 -20.39
C ASP A 327 -13.90 6.36 -18.91
N ALA A 328 -15.01 6.91 -18.41
CA ALA A 328 -15.12 7.36 -17.03
C ALA A 328 -14.91 6.23 -16.00
N ASP A 329 -15.30 4.98 -16.31
CA ASP A 329 -15.06 3.85 -15.41
C ASP A 329 -13.57 3.49 -15.33
N LEU A 330 -12.82 3.61 -16.45
CA LEU A 330 -11.38 3.38 -16.46
C LEU A 330 -10.64 4.44 -15.65
N GLU A 331 -10.94 5.72 -15.88
CA GLU A 331 -10.35 6.83 -15.13
C GLU A 331 -10.56 6.68 -13.62
N ARG A 332 -11.80 6.40 -13.19
CA ARG A 332 -12.12 6.17 -11.77
C ARG A 332 -11.30 5.03 -11.17
N ARG A 333 -11.09 3.95 -11.93
CA ARG A 333 -10.32 2.78 -11.47
C ARG A 333 -8.83 3.06 -11.37
N LEU A 334 -8.25 3.70 -12.38
CA LEU A 334 -6.83 4.07 -12.36
C LEU A 334 -6.55 5.02 -11.20
N ARG A 335 -7.44 6.00 -10.97
CA ARG A 335 -7.34 6.87 -9.77
C ARG A 335 -7.45 6.10 -8.46
N LYS A 336 -8.35 5.10 -8.39
CA LYS A 336 -8.46 4.25 -7.19
C LYS A 336 -7.19 3.43 -6.96
N GLN A 337 -6.62 2.85 -8.01
CA GLN A 337 -5.36 2.11 -7.94
C GLN A 337 -4.20 3.03 -7.54
N LEU A 338 -4.18 4.26 -8.04
CA LEU A 338 -3.20 5.26 -7.66
C LEU A 338 -3.27 5.57 -6.15
N ALA A 339 -4.48 5.80 -5.64
CA ALA A 339 -4.72 6.05 -4.23
C ALA A 339 -4.40 4.83 -3.34
N GLU A 340 -4.65 3.61 -3.82
CA GLU A 340 -4.25 2.38 -3.14
C GLU A 340 -2.72 2.23 -3.09
N ALA A 341 -2.01 2.54 -4.18
CA ALA A 341 -0.55 2.53 -4.22
C ALA A 341 0.04 3.56 -3.23
N GLU A 342 -0.51 4.77 -3.17
CA GLU A 342 -0.08 5.80 -2.20
C GLU A 342 -0.24 5.33 -0.75
N ARG A 343 -1.34 4.62 -0.43
CA ARG A 343 -1.55 4.06 0.91
C ARG A 343 -0.51 3.00 1.24
N LEU A 344 -0.24 2.10 0.30
CA LEU A 344 0.78 1.06 0.48
C LEU A 344 2.17 1.66 0.66
N ASP A 345 2.52 2.68 -0.13
CA ASP A 345 3.79 3.40 -0.01
C ASP A 345 3.92 4.07 1.38
N ALA A 346 2.83 4.66 1.88
CA ALA A 346 2.77 5.23 3.23
C ALA A 346 2.93 4.16 4.33
N GLU A 347 2.24 3.02 4.21
CA GLU A 347 2.39 1.90 5.14
C GLU A 347 3.82 1.34 5.15
N VAL A 348 4.44 1.22 3.98
CA VAL A 348 5.84 0.76 3.86
C VAL A 348 6.80 1.77 4.49
N ALA A 349 6.58 3.08 4.29
CA ALA A 349 7.37 4.12 4.93
C ALA A 349 7.24 4.08 6.46
N GLU A 350 6.03 3.89 6.99
CA GLU A 350 5.79 3.78 8.43
C GLU A 350 6.47 2.54 9.03
N ARG A 351 6.40 1.39 8.35
CA ARG A 351 7.09 0.16 8.78
C ARG A 351 8.61 0.35 8.81
N LYS A 352 9.19 1.00 7.80
CA LYS A 352 10.62 1.31 7.75
C LYS A 352 11.05 2.25 8.88
N GLN A 353 10.21 3.23 9.21
CA GLN A 353 10.48 4.14 10.33
C GLN A 353 10.48 3.39 11.66
N LYS A 354 9.45 2.57 11.92
CA LYS A 354 9.35 1.73 13.13
C LYS A 354 10.55 0.79 13.28
N GLN A 355 11.05 0.25 12.17
CA GLN A 355 12.22 -0.63 12.19
C GLN A 355 13.51 0.13 12.47
N ARG A 356 13.68 1.34 11.92
CA ARG A 356 14.82 2.21 12.25
C ARG A 356 14.84 2.58 13.73
N ASP A 357 13.69 2.94 14.29
CA ASP A 357 13.57 3.33 15.71
C ASP A 357 13.89 2.15 16.66
N GLN A 358 13.65 0.91 16.22
CA GLN A 358 14.04 -0.29 16.96
C GLN A 358 15.56 -0.56 16.89
N ASP A 359 16.22 -0.22 15.78
CA ASP A 359 17.66 -0.44 15.60
C ASP A 359 18.51 0.66 16.26
N THR A 360 18.04 1.90 16.37
CA THR A 360 18.72 2.99 17.09
C THR A 360 18.52 2.97 18.61
N GLY A 361 17.58 2.15 19.11
CA GLY A 361 17.29 2.00 20.54
C GLY A 361 18.12 0.95 21.28
N ARG A 362 19.23 0.44 20.71
CA ARG A 362 20.11 -0.57 21.32
C ARG A 362 21.51 -0.07 21.64
#